data_AF-A0A1E1MEE0-F1
#
_entry.id   AF-A0A1E1MEE0-F1
#
_cell.length_a   1.000
_cell.length_b   1.000
_cell.length_c   1.000
_cell.angle_alpha   90.00
_cell.angle_beta   90.00
_cell.angle_gamma   90.00
#
_symmetry.space_group_name_H-M   'P 1'
#
loop_
_entity.id
_entity.type
_entity.pdbx_description
1 polymer ?
#
loop_
_entity_poly.entity_id
_entity_poly.type
_entity_poly.pdbx_seq_one_letter_code
_entity_poly.pdbx_strand_id
1 'polypeptide(L)' 'MDFPAVVFPFMESSKELDPDPQVYIAPQKGPDYDPILQDGAPCAIQITARRFQVQKCLSAARIIQEALRG' A
#
# COMPACT_ATOMS: atom_id res chain seq x y z
N MET A 1 -0.03 -18.45 5.01
CA MET A 1 -1.14 -18.23 4.05
C MET A 1 -0.54 -18.34 2.66
N ASP A 2 -1.12 -19.17 1.78
CA ASP A 2 -0.55 -19.47 0.45
C ASP A 2 -1.29 -18.70 -0.66
N PHE A 3 -1.44 -17.39 -0.46
CA PHE A 3 -2.08 -16.51 -1.44
C PHE A 3 -1.00 -15.84 -2.30
N PRO A 4 -1.10 -15.88 -3.64
CA PRO A 4 -0.25 -15.08 -4.49
C PRO A 4 -0.34 -13.60 -4.12
N ALA A 5 0.81 -12.94 -4.03
CA ALA A 5 0.92 -11.53 -3.74
C ALA A 5 1.96 -10.87 -4.65
N VAL A 6 1.67 -9.66 -5.10
CA VAL A 6 2.58 -8.80 -5.87
C VAL A 6 2.65 -7.45 -5.17
N VAL A 7 3.85 -6.92 -5.01
CA VAL A 7 4.12 -5.61 -4.40
C VAL A 7 4.90 -4.76 -5.39
N PHE A 8 4.48 -3.51 -5.57
CA PHE A 8 5.22 -2.53 -6.37
C PHE A 8 5.17 -1.13 -5.74
N PRO A 9 6.23 -0.32 -5.89
CA PRO A 9 6.24 1.06 -5.42
C PRO A 9 5.28 1.91 -6.25
N PHE A 10 4.60 2.86 -5.61
CA PHE A 10 3.67 3.74 -6.31
C PHE A 10 3.95 5.22 -6.04
N MET A 11 4.03 5.62 -4.77
CA MET A 11 4.17 7.03 -4.39
C MET A 11 5.02 7.17 -3.14
N GLU A 12 5.32 8.41 -2.77
CA GLU A 12 5.85 8.77 -1.47
C GLU A 12 4.70 9.32 -0.61
N SER A 13 4.77 9.13 0.70
CA SER A 13 3.88 9.83 1.63
C SER A 13 4.14 11.33 1.57
N SER A 14 3.08 12.13 1.75
CA SER A 14 3.17 13.58 1.76
C SER A 14 2.36 14.11 2.92
N LYS A 15 3.00 14.84 3.82
CA LYS A 15 2.32 15.53 4.92
C LYS A 15 1.39 16.63 4.46
N GLU A 16 1.56 17.14 3.23
CA GLU A 16 0.68 18.13 2.64
C GLU A 16 -0.64 17.51 2.18
N LEU A 17 -0.59 16.27 1.67
CA LEU A 17 -1.77 15.52 1.22
C LEU A 17 -2.47 14.77 2.37
N ASP A 18 -1.72 14.32 3.37
CA ASP A 18 -2.21 13.60 4.55
C ASP A 18 -1.62 14.19 5.85
N PRO A 19 -2.11 15.37 6.30
CA PRO A 19 -1.52 16.09 7.43
C PRO A 19 -1.94 15.57 8.81
N ASP A 20 -2.90 14.65 8.88
CA ASP A 20 -3.53 14.24 10.14
C ASP A 20 -2.84 13.01 10.74
N PRO A 21 -2.27 13.12 11.96
CA PRO A 21 -1.65 11.98 12.62
C PRO A 21 -2.69 10.91 13.00
N GLN A 22 -2.30 9.63 12.89
CA GLN A 22 -3.14 8.51 13.30
C GLN A 22 -2.49 7.77 14.46
N VAL A 23 -3.21 7.66 15.57
CA VAL A 23 -2.79 6.89 16.75
C VAL A 23 -3.65 5.66 16.87
N TYR A 24 -3.04 4.48 16.90
CA TYR A 24 -3.78 3.22 17.03
C TYR A 24 -3.97 2.89 18.51
N ILE A 25 -5.17 3.17 19.03
CA ILE A 25 -5.55 2.84 20.41
C ILE A 25 -6.17 1.43 20.45
N ALA A 26 -5.86 0.67 21.51
CA ALA A 26 -6.43 -0.66 21.74
C ALA A 26 -7.97 -0.64 21.59
N PRO A 27 -8.57 -1.63 20.90
CA PRO A 27 -7.99 -2.92 20.49
C PRO A 27 -7.27 -2.93 19.14
N GLN A 28 -7.22 -1.80 18.44
CA GLN A 28 -6.56 -1.72 17.13
C GLN A 28 -5.04 -1.84 17.31
N LYS A 29 -4.37 -2.47 16.32
CA LYS A 29 -2.93 -2.68 16.32
C LYS A 29 -2.35 -2.15 15.02
N GLY A 30 -1.36 -1.28 15.14
CA GLY A 30 -0.62 -0.70 14.02
C GLY A 30 0.47 0.23 14.56
N PRO A 31 1.48 0.57 13.74
CA PRO A 31 2.36 1.68 14.06
C PRO A 31 1.56 2.98 13.97
N ASP A 32 1.80 3.90 14.90
CA ASP A 32 1.27 5.25 14.78
C ASP A 32 1.80 5.91 13.50
N TYR A 33 0.98 6.76 12.91
CA TYR A 33 1.32 7.60 11.77
C TYR A 33 1.60 9.03 12.24
N ASP A 34 2.84 9.47 12.04
CA ASP A 34 3.29 10.85 12.22
C ASP A 34 3.64 11.42 10.83
N PRO A 35 2.80 12.30 10.25
CA PRO A 35 3.00 12.88 8.94
C PRO A 35 4.35 13.59 8.79
N ILE A 36 4.87 14.22 9.86
CA ILE A 36 6.14 14.97 9.80
C ILE A 36 7.31 13.99 9.71
N LEU A 37 7.29 12.92 10.50
CA LEU A 37 8.37 11.93 10.50
C LEU A 37 8.37 11.05 9.25
N GLN A 38 7.19 10.83 8.65
CA GLN A 38 7.02 9.93 7.52
C GLN A 38 6.91 10.65 6.17
N ASP A 39 7.00 11.97 6.13
CA ASP A 39 7.00 12.74 4.88
C ASP A 39 8.10 12.26 3.90
N GLY A 40 7.75 12.03 2.64
CA GLY A 40 8.67 11.53 1.60
C GLY A 40 9.00 10.03 1.70
N ALA A 41 8.42 9.28 2.64
CA ALA A 41 8.70 7.85 2.76
C ALA A 41 8.09 7.05 1.60
N PRO A 42 8.80 6.06 1.03
CA PRO A 42 8.29 5.28 -0.10
C PRO A 42 7.10 4.41 0.33
N CYS A 43 6.02 4.51 -0.43
CA CYS A 43 4.81 3.72 -0.28
C CYS A 43 4.68 2.70 -1.42
N ALA A 44 4.17 1.52 -1.08
CA ALA A 44 3.94 0.44 -2.02
C ALA A 44 2.51 -0.07 -1.95
N ILE A 45 2.02 -0.62 -3.06
CA ILE A 45 0.73 -1.28 -3.15
C ILE A 45 0.96 -2.78 -3.15
N GLN A 46 0.24 -3.50 -2.29
CA GLN A 46 0.21 -4.96 -2.29
C GLN A 46 -1.13 -5.45 -2.84
N ILE A 47 -1.07 -6.27 -3.89
CA ILE A 47 -2.22 -6.95 -4.45
C ILE A 47 -2.14 -8.42 -4.09
N THR A 48 -3.22 -8.97 -3.57
CA THR A 48 -3.33 -10.41 -3.26
C THR A 48 -4.44 -11.04 -4.07
N ALA A 49 -4.25 -12.30 -4.45
CA ALA A 49 -5.26 -13.08 -5.16
C ALA A 49 -5.61 -14.37 -4.41
N ARG A 50 -6.72 -14.99 -4.80
CA ARG A 50 -7.08 -16.34 -4.31
C ARG A 50 -5.99 -17.35 -4.67
N ARG A 51 -5.92 -18.44 -3.88
CA ARG A 51 -4.93 -19.51 -4.06
C ARG A 51 -4.93 -20.02 -5.51
N PHE A 52 -3.73 -20.28 -6.04
CA PHE A 52 -3.47 -20.73 -7.42
C PHE A 52 -3.84 -19.74 -8.55
N GLN A 53 -4.15 -18.47 -8.25
CA GLN A 53 -4.51 -17.46 -9.26
C GLN A 53 -3.37 -16.46 -9.56
N VAL A 54 -2.12 -16.92 -9.67
CA VAL A 54 -0.95 -16.02 -9.84
C VAL A 54 -1.05 -15.13 -11.10
N GLN A 55 -1.57 -15.68 -12.20
CA GLN A 55 -1.72 -14.94 -13.46
C GLN A 55 -2.73 -13.79 -13.32
N LYS A 56 -3.82 -14.00 -12.57
CA LYS A 56 -4.79 -12.92 -12.28
C LYS A 56 -4.20 -11.87 -11.35
N CYS A 57 -3.37 -12.29 -10.39
CA CYS A 57 -2.64 -11.38 -9.51
C CYS A 57 -1.73 -10.44 -10.32
N LEU A 58 -0.93 -11.01 -11.25
CA LEU A 58 -0.06 -10.24 -12.13
C LEU A 58 -0.84 -9.35 -13.11
N SER A 59 -1.92 -9.87 -13.71
CA SER A 59 -2.76 -9.09 -14.61
C SER A 59 -3.40 -7.89 -13.91
N ALA A 60 -3.87 -8.07 -12.67
CA ALA A 60 -4.43 -6.98 -11.87
C ALA A 60 -3.36 -5.95 -11.49
N ALA A 61 -2.16 -6.41 -11.10
CA ALA A 61 -1.04 -5.53 -10.80
C ALA A 61 -0.67 -4.65 -12.00
N ARG A 62 -0.63 -5.23 -13.20
CA ARG A 62 -0.38 -4.48 -14.43
C ARG A 62 -1.42 -3.39 -14.68
N ILE A 63 -2.71 -3.73 -14.58
CA ILE A 63 -3.81 -2.77 -14.81
C ILE A 63 -3.73 -1.63 -13.81
N ILE A 64 -3.53 -1.92 -12.52
CA ILE A 64 -3.44 -0.90 -11.48
C ILE A 64 -2.22 -0.02 -11.71
N GLN A 65 -1.06 -0.61 -12.00
CA GLN A 65 0.16 0.15 -12.28
C GLN A 65 0.02 1.06 -13.51
N GLU A 66 -0.67 0.62 -14.56
CA GLU A 66 -0.96 1.45 -15.74
C GLU A 66 -1.95 2.58 -15.42
N ALA A 67 -3.01 2.30 -14.66
CA ALA A 67 -4.01 3.29 -14.26
C ALA A 67 -3.45 4.38 -13.33
N LEU A 68 -2.49 3.99 -12.49
CA LEU A 68 -1.85 4.86 -11.51
C LEU A 68 -0.69 5.69 -12.09
N ARG A 69 -0.26 5.40 -13.32
CA ARG A 69 0.91 6.06 -13.92
C ARG A 69 0.70 7.52 -14.32
N GLY A 70 -0.55 7.99 -14.43
CA GLY A 70 -0.88 9.37 -14.82
C GLY A 70 -0.60 9.65 -16.28
#